data_AF-A0A2C5Y9H7-F1
#
_entry.id   AF-A0A2C5Y9H7-F1
#
_cell.length_a   1.000
_cell.length_b   1.000
_cell.length_c   1.000
_cell.angle_alpha   90.00
_cell.angle_beta   90.00
_cell.angle_gamma   90.00
#
_symmetry.space_group_name_H-M   'P 1'
#
loop_
_entity.id
_entity.type
_entity.pdbx_description
1 polymer ?
#
loop_
_entity_poly.entity_id
_entity_poly.type
_entity_poly.pdbx_seq_one_letter_code
_entity_poly.pdbx_strand_id
1 'polypeptide(L)'
;MSINWVMLNQSGFVKLGNERILHKLESRISCELSVPQELRSRGASFQRKSDKGTLFLTNKRIVYLPTKPTLEPKFESFSAPILQLQDSSTSSSMLWGWAWKSDCIPSSGGGIPADIPRIEVKFTFSDGGMMEFNETYIRLRERLFQYQEMRRELGPGADVPDEPLPAYEPQTNAPAETAASLAVPRSSQPDSGAGRRNPEEPPPNYDEAQAQQISMRLEDHIRGEADRGPRDA
;
A
#
# COMPACT_ATOMS: atom_id res chain seq x y z
N MET A 1 -27.23 3.52 14.66
CA MET A 1 -26.12 2.90 15.36
C MET A 1 -24.95 3.06 14.43
N SER A 2 -23.88 3.62 14.95
CA SER A 2 -22.63 3.71 14.21
C SER A 2 -21.84 2.43 14.45
N ILE A 3 -21.26 1.87 13.39
CA ILE A 3 -20.42 0.68 13.53
C ILE A 3 -18.96 1.11 13.53
N ASN A 4 -18.28 0.88 14.65
CA ASN A 4 -17.01 1.52 15.04
C ASN A 4 -17.10 3.03 14.81
N TRP A 5 -17.86 3.69 15.68
CA TRP A 5 -18.27 5.09 15.56
C TRP A 5 -17.21 6.05 15.01
N VAL A 6 -17.68 6.94 14.16
CA VAL A 6 -16.89 8.02 13.57
C VAL A 6 -17.44 9.33 14.11
N MET A 7 -16.60 10.16 14.71
CA MET A 7 -17.00 11.52 15.05
C MET A 7 -17.16 12.32 13.77
N LEU A 8 -18.28 13.01 13.63
CA LEU A 8 -18.55 13.94 12.54
C LEU A 8 -18.36 15.39 13.01
N ASN A 9 -17.83 16.23 12.14
CA ASN A 9 -17.77 17.68 12.28
C ASN A 9 -18.43 18.34 11.06
N GLN A 10 -18.46 19.68 11.01
CA GLN A 10 -19.08 20.43 9.90
C GLN A 10 -18.43 20.15 8.53
N SER A 11 -17.20 19.63 8.50
CA SER A 11 -16.41 19.34 7.30
C SER A 11 -16.33 17.86 6.91
N GLY A 12 -16.97 16.95 7.66
CA GLY A 12 -16.91 15.50 7.44
C GLY A 12 -16.51 14.72 8.70
N PHE A 13 -15.79 13.62 8.55
CA PHE A 13 -15.34 12.85 9.70
C PHE A 13 -14.07 13.42 10.35
N VAL A 14 -13.95 13.25 11.66
CA VAL A 14 -12.75 13.62 12.43
C VAL A 14 -11.64 12.63 12.14
N LYS A 15 -10.54 13.14 11.60
CA LYS A 15 -9.32 12.41 11.32
C LYS A 15 -8.57 12.08 12.62
N LEU A 16 -8.04 10.86 12.73
CA LEU A 16 -7.10 10.45 13.77
C LEU A 16 -5.75 11.17 13.56
N GLY A 17 -4.87 11.15 14.57
CA GLY A 17 -3.53 11.74 14.45
C GLY A 17 -2.78 11.17 13.24
N ASN A 18 -2.22 12.03 12.39
CA ASN A 18 -1.56 11.66 11.13
C ASN A 18 -2.43 10.87 10.13
N GLU A 19 -3.77 10.91 10.25
CA GLU A 19 -4.67 10.28 9.27
C GLU A 19 -4.80 11.17 8.01
N ARG A 20 -4.50 10.59 6.85
CA ARG A 20 -4.59 11.24 5.53
C ARG A 20 -5.59 10.49 4.66
N ILE A 21 -6.42 11.22 3.92
CA ILE A 21 -7.35 10.64 2.94
C ILE A 21 -6.53 10.32 1.70
N LEU A 22 -6.48 9.05 1.32
CA LEU A 22 -5.80 8.57 0.11
C LEU A 22 -6.77 8.53 -1.06
N HIS A 23 -8.03 8.18 -0.78
CA HIS A 23 -9.07 8.12 -1.78
C HIS A 23 -10.42 8.55 -1.18
N LYS A 24 -11.19 9.32 -1.96
CA LYS A 24 -12.54 9.76 -1.61
C LYS A 24 -13.44 9.51 -2.81
N LEU A 25 -14.48 8.69 -2.61
CA LEU A 25 -15.47 8.40 -3.63
C LEU A 25 -16.83 8.92 -3.19
N GLU A 26 -17.32 9.91 -3.92
CA GLU A 26 -18.65 10.52 -3.73
C GLU A 26 -19.70 9.98 -4.71
N SER A 27 -19.35 8.93 -5.47
CA SER A 27 -20.26 8.24 -6.39
C SER A 27 -21.40 7.53 -5.65
N ARG A 28 -22.36 6.99 -6.39
CA ARG A 28 -23.41 6.11 -5.83
C ARG A 28 -22.80 4.81 -5.32
N ILE A 29 -22.38 4.83 -4.05
CA ILE A 29 -21.84 3.68 -3.33
C ILE A 29 -22.81 3.23 -2.26
N SER A 30 -23.30 2.00 -2.39
CA SER A 30 -24.05 1.35 -1.32
C SER A 30 -23.11 0.62 -0.37
N CYS A 31 -23.50 0.51 0.89
CA CYS A 31 -22.80 -0.26 1.92
C CYS A 31 -23.77 -1.24 2.56
N GLU A 32 -23.34 -2.49 2.69
CA GLU A 32 -24.05 -3.52 3.43
C GLU A 32 -23.09 -4.21 4.40
N LEU A 33 -23.55 -4.36 5.64
CA LEU A 33 -22.85 -5.02 6.73
C LEU A 33 -23.74 -6.16 7.18
N SER A 34 -23.26 -7.40 7.12
CA SER A 34 -24.08 -8.56 7.45
C SER A 34 -23.28 -9.68 8.11
N VAL A 35 -23.96 -10.63 8.72
CA VAL A 35 -23.30 -11.85 9.21
C VAL A 35 -22.95 -12.75 8.02
N PRO A 36 -21.70 -13.28 7.93
CA PRO A 36 -21.32 -14.27 6.93
C PRO A 36 -22.27 -15.46 6.92
N GLN A 37 -22.44 -16.09 5.76
CA GLN A 37 -23.46 -17.11 5.56
C GLN A 37 -23.30 -18.30 6.52
N GLU A 38 -22.07 -18.67 6.85
CA GLU A 38 -21.74 -19.80 7.72
C GLU A 38 -22.18 -19.54 9.17
N LEU A 39 -22.13 -18.28 9.60
CA LEU A 39 -22.52 -17.85 10.94
C LEU A 39 -24.03 -17.63 11.06
N ARG A 40 -24.71 -17.23 9.97
CA ARG A 40 -26.18 -17.13 9.92
C ARG A 40 -26.86 -18.47 10.19
N SER A 41 -26.31 -19.56 9.64
CA SER A 41 -26.79 -20.93 9.89
C SER A 41 -26.73 -21.35 11.36
N ARG A 42 -25.96 -20.64 12.19
CA ARG A 42 -25.82 -20.87 13.64
C ARG A 42 -26.70 -19.95 14.49
N GLY A 43 -27.59 -19.18 13.87
CA GLY A 43 -28.58 -18.32 14.54
C GLY A 43 -28.15 -16.87 14.77
N ALA A 44 -26.93 -16.48 14.40
CA ALA A 44 -26.48 -15.10 14.51
C ALA A 44 -27.19 -14.21 13.46
N SER A 45 -27.75 -13.09 13.90
CA SER A 45 -28.44 -12.13 13.03
C SER A 45 -27.94 -10.70 13.25
N PHE A 46 -27.47 -10.09 12.17
CA PHE A 46 -27.05 -8.69 12.15
C PHE A 46 -27.03 -8.24 10.70
N GLN A 47 -27.69 -7.12 10.41
CA GLN A 47 -27.63 -6.49 9.10
C GLN A 47 -27.78 -4.97 9.23
N ARG A 48 -26.94 -4.21 8.54
CA ARG A 48 -27.10 -2.77 8.33
C ARG A 48 -26.83 -2.47 6.87
N LYS A 49 -27.60 -1.56 6.29
CA LYS A 49 -27.49 -1.20 4.88
C LYS A 49 -27.69 0.29 4.69
N SER A 50 -26.98 0.86 3.73
CA SER A 50 -27.22 2.17 3.15
C SER A 50 -27.14 2.05 1.64
N ASP A 51 -28.09 2.65 0.91
CA ASP A 51 -28.11 2.56 -0.55
C ASP A 51 -27.14 3.54 -1.23
N LYS A 52 -26.79 4.65 -0.56
CA LYS A 52 -25.92 5.70 -1.10
C LYS A 52 -25.13 6.39 0.01
N GLY A 53 -23.86 6.67 -0.26
CA GLY A 53 -22.98 7.35 0.69
C GLY A 53 -21.61 7.62 0.09
N THR A 54 -20.77 8.30 0.87
CA THR A 54 -19.39 8.60 0.52
C THR A 54 -18.46 7.59 1.16
N LEU A 55 -17.57 7.01 0.36
CA LEU A 55 -16.54 6.07 0.81
C LEU A 55 -15.19 6.77 0.85
N PHE A 56 -14.49 6.62 1.97
CA PHE A 56 -13.15 7.15 2.17
C PHE A 56 -12.20 6.00 2.46
N LEU A 57 -11.08 5.98 1.75
CA LEU A 57 -9.91 5.20 2.09
C LEU A 57 -8.86 6.14 2.65
N THR A 58 -8.46 5.93 3.89
CA THR A 58 -7.38 6.67 4.54
C THR A 58 -6.16 5.78 4.70
N ASN A 59 -5.02 6.35 5.11
CA ASN A 59 -3.84 5.56 5.48
C ASN A 59 -4.03 4.70 6.75
N LYS A 60 -5.19 4.73 7.43
CA LYS A 60 -5.43 3.97 8.67
C LYS A 60 -6.67 3.08 8.62
N ARG A 61 -7.71 3.50 7.93
CA ARG A 61 -9.04 2.86 7.92
C ARG A 61 -9.85 3.18 6.67
N ILE A 62 -10.86 2.36 6.44
CA ILE A 62 -11.99 2.70 5.58
C ILE A 62 -13.06 3.38 6.42
N VAL A 63 -13.66 4.44 5.88
CA VAL A 63 -14.80 5.15 6.47
C VAL A 63 -15.92 5.25 5.43
N TYR A 64 -17.13 4.89 5.80
CA TYR A 64 -18.32 5.07 4.96
C TYR A 64 -19.36 5.93 5.69
N LEU A 65 -19.81 6.97 5.00
CA LEU A 65 -20.82 7.91 5.49
C LEU A 65 -22.05 7.85 4.56
N PRO A 66 -23.18 7.28 5.03
CA PRO A 66 -24.46 7.36 4.32
C PRO A 66 -24.83 8.81 3.96
N THR A 67 -25.37 9.03 2.77
CA THR A 67 -25.91 10.35 2.38
C THR A 67 -27.09 10.74 3.27
N LYS A 68 -27.90 9.74 3.66
CA LYS A 68 -28.98 9.86 4.62
C LYS A 68 -28.86 8.73 5.63
N PRO A 69 -28.80 9.01 6.95
CA PRO A 69 -28.83 7.96 7.96
C PRO A 69 -30.08 7.09 7.81
N THR A 70 -29.95 5.77 7.95
CA THR A 70 -31.13 4.90 8.03
C THR A 70 -31.68 4.90 9.46
N LEU A 71 -33.00 4.85 9.60
CA LEU A 71 -33.68 4.89 10.90
C LEU A 71 -33.82 3.50 11.51
N GLU A 72 -34.30 2.52 10.74
CA GLU A 72 -34.52 1.14 11.20
C GLU A 72 -34.15 0.12 10.11
N PRO A 73 -33.14 -0.74 10.34
CA PRO A 73 -32.19 -0.68 11.45
C PRO A 73 -31.25 0.53 11.32
N LYS A 74 -31.00 1.21 12.45
CA LYS A 74 -30.27 2.49 12.46
C LYS A 74 -28.83 2.35 11.95
N PHE A 75 -28.44 3.06 10.90
CA PHE A 75 -27.08 3.07 10.34
C PHE A 75 -26.65 4.51 10.01
N GLU A 76 -25.62 4.99 10.70
CA GLU A 76 -25.15 6.38 10.63
C GLU A 76 -23.75 6.52 10.04
N SER A 77 -22.89 5.53 10.29
CA SER A 77 -21.54 5.47 9.74
C SER A 77 -20.97 4.07 9.90
N PHE A 78 -19.96 3.77 9.10
CA PHE A 78 -19.09 2.61 9.27
C PHE A 78 -17.63 3.05 9.24
N SER A 79 -16.80 2.45 10.09
CA SER A 79 -15.35 2.59 10.03
C SER A 79 -14.68 1.28 10.37
N ALA A 80 -13.58 0.95 9.72
CA ALA A 80 -12.77 -0.21 10.07
C ALA A 80 -11.29 0.05 9.77
N PRO A 81 -10.37 -0.15 10.73
CA PRO A 81 -8.95 -0.22 10.47
C PRO A 81 -8.65 -1.17 9.30
N ILE A 82 -7.70 -0.80 8.43
CA ILE A 82 -7.41 -1.58 7.22
C ILE A 82 -7.06 -3.03 7.54
N LEU A 83 -6.36 -3.27 8.65
CA LEU A 83 -5.92 -4.60 9.04
C LEU A 83 -7.01 -5.44 9.73
N GLN A 84 -8.15 -4.84 10.12
CA GLN A 84 -9.31 -5.59 10.62
C GLN A 84 -10.17 -6.16 9.48
N LEU A 85 -10.02 -5.63 8.27
CA LEU A 85 -10.61 -6.19 7.06
C LEU A 85 -9.76 -7.39 6.62
N GLN A 86 -10.37 -8.45 6.08
CA GLN A 86 -9.72 -9.71 5.71
C GLN A 86 -10.38 -10.28 4.45
N ASP A 87 -9.62 -11.09 3.71
CA ASP A 87 -10.12 -11.85 2.55
C ASP A 87 -10.94 -11.00 1.56
N SER A 88 -10.39 -9.84 1.20
CA SER A 88 -11.08 -8.92 0.30
C SER A 88 -11.21 -9.51 -1.11
N SER A 89 -12.37 -9.37 -1.73
CA SER A 89 -12.64 -9.84 -3.08
C SER A 89 -13.50 -8.85 -3.86
N THR A 90 -13.42 -8.92 -5.18
CA THR A 90 -14.19 -8.08 -6.10
C THR A 90 -15.03 -8.94 -7.03
N SER A 91 -16.24 -8.52 -7.34
CA SER A 91 -17.13 -9.18 -8.29
C SER A 91 -17.90 -8.14 -9.11
N SER A 92 -18.22 -8.44 -10.35
CA SER A 92 -19.08 -7.60 -11.20
C SER A 92 -20.41 -8.28 -11.46
N SER A 93 -21.48 -7.50 -11.53
CA SER A 93 -22.77 -7.94 -12.07
C SER A 93 -23.21 -6.97 -13.16
N MET A 94 -23.73 -7.52 -14.26
CA MET A 94 -24.20 -6.72 -15.40
C MET A 94 -25.30 -5.71 -15.03
N LEU A 95 -26.08 -5.99 -13.98
CA LEU A 95 -27.20 -5.15 -13.54
C LEU A 95 -26.86 -4.22 -12.36
N TRP A 96 -25.83 -4.53 -11.57
CA TRP A 96 -25.60 -3.90 -10.27
C TRP A 96 -24.23 -3.24 -10.12
N GLY A 97 -23.40 -3.29 -11.17
CA GLY A 97 -22.05 -2.70 -11.16
C GLY A 97 -21.04 -3.61 -10.46
N TRP A 98 -19.98 -3.00 -9.94
CA TRP A 98 -18.92 -3.70 -9.22
C TRP A 98 -19.23 -3.76 -7.73
N ALA A 99 -18.94 -4.89 -7.10
CA ALA A 99 -19.00 -5.06 -5.67
C ALA A 99 -17.61 -5.43 -5.13
N TRP A 100 -17.20 -4.73 -4.08
CA TRP A 100 -16.06 -5.09 -3.24
C TRP A 100 -16.59 -5.68 -1.93
N LYS A 101 -16.01 -6.78 -1.49
CA LYS A 101 -16.37 -7.48 -0.25
C LYS A 101 -15.16 -7.75 0.60
N SER A 102 -15.33 -7.80 1.91
CA SER A 102 -14.29 -8.24 2.85
C SER A 102 -14.92 -8.65 4.18
N ASP A 103 -14.33 -9.65 4.84
CA ASP A 103 -14.66 -9.96 6.22
C ASP A 103 -14.04 -8.90 7.14
N CYS A 104 -14.75 -8.46 8.18
CA CYS A 104 -14.28 -7.49 9.15
C CYS A 104 -14.38 -8.06 10.55
N ILE A 105 -13.26 -8.01 11.27
CA ILE A 105 -13.21 -8.31 12.71
C ILE A 105 -13.76 -7.09 13.46
N PRO A 106 -14.85 -7.22 14.25
CA PRO A 106 -15.41 -6.12 15.01
C PRO A 106 -14.44 -5.62 16.08
N SER A 107 -14.41 -4.30 16.30
CA SER A 107 -13.76 -3.75 17.48
C SER A 107 -14.72 -3.75 18.67
N SER A 108 -14.18 -3.94 19.88
CA SER A 108 -14.95 -3.82 21.11
C SER A 108 -15.59 -2.44 21.23
N GLY A 109 -16.86 -2.37 21.61
CA GLY A 109 -17.63 -1.11 21.66
C GLY A 109 -18.04 -0.56 20.29
N GLY A 110 -17.82 -1.32 19.22
CA GLY A 110 -18.10 -0.93 17.84
C GLY A 110 -19.55 -1.05 17.37
N GLY A 111 -20.53 -1.26 18.26
CA GLY A 111 -21.95 -1.38 17.87
C GLY A 111 -22.33 -2.70 17.17
N ILE A 112 -21.40 -3.65 17.08
CA ILE A 112 -21.65 -5.04 16.66
C ILE A 112 -21.76 -5.91 17.92
N PRO A 113 -22.75 -6.81 18.02
CA PRO A 113 -22.87 -7.77 19.12
C PRO A 113 -21.59 -8.62 19.32
N ALA A 114 -21.21 -8.85 20.57
CA ALA A 114 -19.95 -9.51 20.93
C ALA A 114 -19.92 -11.02 20.59
N ASP A 115 -21.08 -11.63 20.39
CA ASP A 115 -21.26 -13.00 19.92
C ASP A 115 -20.98 -13.18 18.43
N ILE A 116 -20.81 -12.08 17.68
CA ILE A 116 -20.49 -12.10 16.25
C ILE A 116 -18.98 -11.90 16.07
N PRO A 117 -18.20 -12.95 15.77
CA PRO A 117 -16.74 -12.85 15.69
C PRO A 117 -16.26 -12.12 14.44
N ARG A 118 -17.07 -12.07 13.38
CA ARG A 118 -16.80 -11.34 12.14
C ARG A 118 -18.08 -10.99 11.39
N ILE A 119 -18.04 -9.92 10.62
CA ILE A 119 -19.10 -9.50 9.70
C ILE A 119 -18.58 -9.45 8.26
N GLU A 120 -19.43 -9.67 7.27
CA GLU A 120 -19.14 -9.34 5.86
C GLU A 120 -19.46 -7.86 5.63
N VAL A 121 -18.49 -7.13 5.08
CA VAL A 121 -18.62 -5.76 4.59
C VAL A 121 -18.68 -5.79 3.08
N LYS A 122 -19.71 -5.20 2.49
CA LYS A 122 -19.91 -5.12 1.04
C LYS A 122 -20.13 -3.67 0.62
N PHE A 123 -19.34 -3.21 -0.33
CA PHE A 123 -19.55 -1.96 -1.05
C PHE A 123 -19.96 -2.25 -2.49
N THR A 124 -20.97 -1.56 -3.00
CA THR A 124 -21.37 -1.68 -4.42
C THR A 124 -21.20 -0.33 -5.09
N PHE A 125 -20.44 -0.30 -6.19
CA PHE A 125 -20.01 0.86 -6.94
C PHE A 125 -20.84 0.96 -8.22
N SER A 126 -21.88 1.78 -8.22
CA SER A 126 -22.76 1.92 -9.37
C SER A 126 -22.19 2.82 -10.48
N ASP A 127 -21.25 3.70 -10.15
CA ASP A 127 -20.72 4.72 -11.09
C ASP A 127 -19.21 4.55 -11.37
N GLY A 128 -18.64 3.37 -11.08
CA GLY A 128 -17.19 3.13 -11.20
C GLY A 128 -16.39 3.53 -9.95
N GLY A 129 -15.06 3.58 -10.09
CA GLY A 129 -14.12 3.87 -8.99
C GLY A 129 -13.72 2.66 -8.15
N MET A 130 -14.27 1.47 -8.44
CA MET A 130 -13.98 0.26 -7.67
C MET A 130 -12.55 -0.23 -7.88
N MET A 131 -12.05 -0.22 -9.12
CA MET A 131 -10.72 -0.73 -9.43
C MET A 131 -9.64 0.10 -8.74
N GLU A 132 -9.73 1.42 -8.86
CA GLU A 132 -8.80 2.38 -8.23
C GLU A 132 -8.84 2.29 -6.71
N PHE A 133 -10.04 2.15 -6.13
CA PHE A 133 -10.21 1.89 -4.71
C PHE A 133 -9.53 0.59 -4.28
N ASN A 134 -9.77 -0.51 -5.01
CA ASN A 134 -9.25 -1.82 -4.68
C ASN A 134 -7.72 -1.87 -4.79
N GLU A 135 -7.14 -1.30 -5.85
CA GLU A 135 -5.69 -1.18 -6.02
C GLU A 135 -5.05 -0.39 -4.88
N THR A 136 -5.64 0.77 -4.53
CA THR A 136 -5.15 1.59 -3.42
C THR A 136 -5.27 0.85 -2.08
N TYR A 137 -6.36 0.12 -1.87
CA TYR A 137 -6.60 -0.67 -0.67
C TYR A 137 -5.58 -1.82 -0.53
N ILE A 138 -5.36 -2.60 -1.60
CA ILE A 138 -4.41 -3.73 -1.59
C ILE A 138 -3.01 -3.22 -1.26
N ARG A 139 -2.53 -2.20 -1.99
CA ARG A 139 -1.20 -1.60 -1.76
C ARG A 139 -1.04 -1.09 -0.34
N LEU A 140 -2.07 -0.41 0.20
CA LEU A 140 -2.04 0.09 1.57
C LEU A 140 -2.00 -1.05 2.59
N ARG A 141 -2.81 -2.09 2.40
CA ARG A 141 -2.89 -3.24 3.30
C ARG A 141 -1.56 -3.96 3.38
N GLU A 142 -0.96 -4.31 2.23
CA GLU A 142 0.34 -4.97 2.15
C GLU A 142 1.41 -4.18 2.91
N ARG A 143 1.43 -2.86 2.69
CA ARG A 143 2.35 -1.96 3.36
C ARG A 143 2.16 -1.92 4.87
N LEU A 144 0.92 -1.88 5.35
CA LEU A 144 0.63 -1.90 6.78
C LEU A 144 1.01 -3.23 7.43
N PHE A 145 0.90 -4.35 6.72
CA PHE A 145 1.44 -5.64 7.17
C PHE A 145 2.95 -5.62 7.29
N GLN A 146 3.66 -5.18 6.24
CA GLN A 146 5.12 -5.06 6.27
C GLN A 146 5.59 -4.18 7.43
N TYR A 147 4.88 -3.07 7.67
CA TYR A 147 5.16 -2.17 8.78
C TYR A 147 4.96 -2.84 10.15
N GLN A 148 3.90 -3.63 10.32
CA GLN A 148 3.66 -4.37 11.56
C GLN A 148 4.70 -5.46 11.80
N GLU A 149 5.06 -6.22 10.76
CA GLU A 149 6.10 -7.25 10.86
C GLU A 149 7.45 -6.64 11.19
N MET A 150 7.84 -5.56 10.51
CA MET A 150 9.10 -4.86 10.80
C MET A 150 9.11 -4.27 12.23
N ARG A 151 8.01 -3.70 12.71
CA ARG A 151 7.92 -3.24 14.12
C ARG A 151 8.01 -4.39 15.12
N ARG A 152 7.51 -5.57 14.76
CA ARG A 152 7.62 -6.78 15.59
C ARG A 152 9.07 -7.27 15.64
N GLU A 153 9.80 -7.17 14.54
CA GLU A 153 11.21 -7.56 14.43
C GLU A 153 12.17 -6.59 15.13
N LEU A 154 12.01 -5.27 14.95
CA LEU A 154 12.90 -4.27 15.54
C LEU A 154 12.60 -3.96 17.04
N GLY A 155 11.48 -4.45 17.57
CA GLY A 155 11.07 -4.23 18.95
C GLY A 155 10.42 -2.85 19.19
N PRO A 156 9.86 -2.64 20.41
CA PRO A 156 9.17 -1.41 20.75
C PRO A 156 10.13 -0.21 20.80
N GLY A 157 9.94 0.76 19.90
CA GLY A 157 10.69 2.03 19.89
C GLY A 157 11.42 2.35 18.57
N ALA A 158 11.42 1.44 17.60
CA ALA A 158 11.93 1.74 16.26
C ALA A 158 11.01 2.76 15.56
N ASP A 159 11.56 3.92 15.22
CA ASP A 159 10.90 4.94 14.40
C ASP A 159 10.88 4.47 12.94
N VAL A 160 9.91 3.62 12.64
CA VAL A 160 9.63 3.22 11.26
C VAL A 160 8.76 4.30 10.63
N PRO A 161 9.20 4.93 9.51
CA PRO A 161 8.41 5.92 8.83
C PRO A 161 7.08 5.36 8.30
N ASP A 162 5.99 6.10 8.55
CA ASP A 162 4.65 5.84 8.02
C ASP A 162 4.55 6.10 6.50
N GLU A 163 5.62 6.51 5.81
CA GLU A 163 5.68 6.74 4.35
C GLU A 163 6.80 5.92 3.66
N PRO A 164 6.61 5.44 2.42
CA PRO A 164 7.69 4.77 1.70
C PRO A 164 8.82 5.78 1.54
N LEU A 165 10.07 5.32 1.73
CA LEU A 165 11.21 6.13 1.33
C LEU A 165 11.05 6.45 -0.17
N PRO A 166 11.28 7.71 -0.59
CA PRO A 166 11.17 8.08 -1.98
C PRO A 166 11.95 7.10 -2.85
N ALA A 167 11.36 6.67 -3.95
CA ALA A 167 12.13 5.96 -4.96
C ALA A 167 13.24 6.91 -5.40
N TYR A 168 14.49 6.43 -5.38
CA TYR A 168 15.61 7.22 -5.87
C TYR A 168 15.36 7.52 -7.36
N GLU A 169 14.95 8.75 -7.66
CA GLU A 169 14.93 9.25 -9.03
C GLU A 169 16.37 9.66 -9.36
N PRO A 170 17.07 8.96 -10.28
CA PRO A 170 18.34 9.45 -10.77
C PRO A 170 18.09 10.81 -11.41
N GLN A 171 18.78 11.84 -10.93
CA GLN A 171 18.72 13.19 -11.53
C GLN A 171 19.22 13.09 -12.97
N THR A 172 18.29 13.08 -13.93
CA THR A 172 18.60 13.25 -15.35
C THR A 172 18.95 14.71 -15.63
N ASN A 173 20.08 15.16 -15.10
CA ASN A 173 20.79 16.31 -15.64
C ASN A 173 21.58 15.85 -16.87
N ALA A 174 20.88 15.69 -17.99
CA ALA A 174 21.50 15.59 -19.30
C ALA A 174 21.06 16.81 -20.14
N PRO A 175 21.91 17.81 -20.33
CA PRO A 175 21.75 18.71 -21.46
C PRO A 175 21.94 17.89 -22.74
N ALA A 176 20.95 17.95 -23.63
CA ALA A 176 21.05 17.42 -24.98
C ALA A 176 22.14 18.19 -25.73
N GLU A 177 23.36 17.66 -25.77
CA GLU A 177 24.43 18.19 -26.61
C GLU A 177 24.43 17.48 -27.96
N THR A 178 24.09 18.28 -28.97
CA THR A 178 24.24 18.04 -30.40
C THR A 178 25.56 17.35 -30.73
N ALA A 179 25.48 16.15 -31.31
CA ALA A 179 26.63 15.45 -31.88
C ALA A 179 27.21 16.24 -33.07
N ALA A 180 28.35 16.87 -32.87
CA ALA A 180 29.24 17.34 -33.92
C ALA A 180 30.70 16.96 -33.59
N SER A 181 31.18 15.99 -34.36
CA SER A 181 32.54 15.53 -34.66
C SER A 181 33.79 16.16 -34.01
N LEU A 182 34.63 15.26 -33.48
CA LEU A 182 36.11 15.14 -33.62
C LEU A 182 37.02 16.33 -33.22
N ALA A 183 37.78 16.16 -32.13
CA ALA A 183 39.27 16.15 -32.10
C ALA A 183 39.83 16.31 -30.66
N VAL A 184 40.91 15.57 -30.36
CA VAL A 184 41.77 15.68 -29.15
C VAL A 184 43.15 16.15 -29.63
N PRO A 185 43.90 17.04 -28.94
CA PRO A 185 44.92 16.56 -27.99
C PRO A 185 45.21 17.43 -26.75
N ARG A 186 45.83 16.75 -25.78
CA ARG A 186 46.31 17.13 -24.43
C ARG A 186 47.21 18.38 -24.35
N SER A 187 47.17 19.07 -23.21
CA SER A 187 48.37 19.28 -22.37
C SER A 187 48.01 19.72 -20.93
N SER A 188 48.93 19.41 -20.03
CA SER A 188 48.88 19.32 -18.57
C SER A 188 49.16 20.65 -17.84
N GLN A 189 48.47 20.89 -16.72
CA GLN A 189 48.96 21.75 -15.65
C GLN A 189 48.48 21.24 -14.28
N PRO A 190 49.35 21.15 -13.24
CA PRO A 190 48.97 20.69 -11.92
C PRO A 190 48.46 21.88 -11.10
N ASP A 191 47.41 21.69 -10.31
CA ASP A 191 47.09 22.65 -9.26
C ASP A 191 46.78 21.96 -7.93
N SER A 192 47.36 22.54 -6.89
CA SER A 192 47.26 22.12 -5.51
C SER A 192 45.97 22.68 -4.91
N GLY A 193 45.29 21.94 -4.05
CA GLY A 193 44.28 22.54 -3.16
C GLY A 193 43.16 21.61 -2.76
N ALA A 194 43.31 21.01 -1.58
CA ALA A 194 42.23 20.32 -0.89
C ALA A 194 41.00 21.25 -0.74
N GLY A 195 39.84 20.81 -1.22
CA GLY A 195 38.59 21.49 -0.95
C GLY A 195 37.44 21.03 -1.83
N ARG A 196 36.48 20.33 -1.23
CA ARG A 196 35.16 19.94 -1.75
C ARG A 196 35.16 18.74 -2.69
N ARG A 197 35.02 17.55 -2.09
CA ARG A 197 34.61 16.33 -2.78
C ARG A 197 33.20 16.53 -3.33
N ASN A 198 33.05 16.46 -4.65
CA ASN A 198 31.76 16.41 -5.30
C ASN A 198 31.12 15.04 -4.98
N PRO A 199 29.82 14.96 -4.65
CA PRO A 199 29.16 13.69 -4.32
C PRO A 199 29.06 12.67 -5.47
N GLU A 200 29.45 13.07 -6.69
CA GLU A 200 29.32 12.27 -7.91
C GLU A 200 30.58 11.48 -8.30
N GLU A 201 31.69 11.60 -7.57
CA GLU A 201 32.86 10.76 -7.83
C GLU A 201 32.78 9.46 -7.02
N PRO A 202 32.87 8.28 -7.68
CA PRO A 202 32.96 7.02 -6.97
C PRO A 202 34.17 7.05 -6.03
N PRO A 203 34.13 6.30 -4.91
CA PRO A 203 35.22 6.30 -3.95
C PRO A 203 36.55 5.97 -4.65
N PRO A 204 37.66 6.57 -4.21
CA PRO A 204 38.97 6.33 -4.83
C PRO A 204 39.25 4.81 -4.90
N ASN A 205 39.70 4.35 -6.07
CA ASN A 205 39.92 2.94 -6.45
C ASN A 205 38.65 2.08 -6.67
N TYR A 206 37.47 2.66 -6.89
CA TYR A 206 36.25 1.90 -7.21
C TYR A 206 36.38 1.00 -8.45
N ASP A 207 36.97 1.53 -9.53
CA ASP A 207 37.16 0.78 -10.77
C ASP A 207 38.10 -0.42 -10.59
N GLU A 208 39.15 -0.26 -9.76
CA GLU A 208 40.08 -1.32 -9.44
C GLU A 208 39.40 -2.41 -8.57
N ALA A 209 38.58 -2.01 -7.61
CA ALA A 209 37.80 -2.94 -6.79
C ALA A 209 36.78 -3.73 -7.63
N GLN A 210 36.13 -3.10 -8.61
CA GLN A 210 35.25 -3.80 -9.55
C GLN A 210 36.02 -4.76 -10.45
N ALA A 211 37.16 -4.34 -11.00
CA ALA A 211 37.99 -5.19 -11.85
C ALA A 211 38.47 -6.44 -11.11
N GLN A 212 38.86 -6.30 -9.83
CA GLN A 212 39.25 -7.42 -8.98
C GLN A 212 38.08 -8.40 -8.76
N GLN A 213 36.87 -7.88 -8.48
CA GLN A 213 35.68 -8.73 -8.30
C GLN A 213 35.31 -9.50 -9.57
N ILE A 214 35.44 -8.87 -10.74
CA ILE A 214 35.17 -9.51 -12.04
C ILE A 214 36.24 -10.58 -12.33
N SER A 215 37.51 -10.27 -12.05
CA SER A 215 38.62 -11.21 -12.22
C SER A 215 38.43 -12.47 -11.37
N MET A 216 38.07 -12.31 -10.09
CA MET A 216 37.81 -13.44 -9.19
C MET A 216 36.67 -14.33 -9.67
N ARG A 217 35.55 -13.74 -10.13
CA ARG A 217 34.42 -14.51 -10.68
C ARG A 217 34.79 -15.30 -11.94
N LEU A 218 35.61 -14.71 -12.79
CA LEU A 218 36.08 -15.36 -14.02
C LEU A 218 37.03 -16.53 -13.70
N GLU A 219 37.97 -16.32 -12.78
CA GLU A 219 38.89 -17.38 -12.34
C GLU A 219 38.17 -18.56 -11.68
N ASP A 220 37.16 -18.29 -10.84
CA ASP A 220 36.32 -19.33 -10.24
C ASP A 220 35.54 -20.11 -11.31
N HIS A 221 35.06 -19.43 -12.35
CA HIS A 221 34.36 -20.08 -13.46
C HIS A 221 35.28 -21.00 -14.27
N ILE A 222 36.48 -20.52 -14.62
CA ILE A 222 37.48 -21.29 -15.38
C ILE A 222 37.96 -22.49 -14.56
N ARG A 223 38.15 -22.33 -13.25
CA ARG A 223 38.53 -23.45 -12.36
C ARG A 223 37.41 -24.48 -12.22
N GLY A 224 36.15 -24.04 -12.19
CA GLY A 224 34.98 -24.92 -12.18
C GLY A 224 34.75 -25.67 -13.50
N GLU A 225 35.16 -25.10 -14.64
CA GLU A 225 35.15 -25.79 -15.93
C GLU A 225 36.30 -26.82 -16.05
N ALA A 226 37.48 -26.51 -15.50
CA ALA A 226 38.62 -27.43 -15.49
C ALA A 226 38.38 -28.71 -14.65
N ASP A 227 37.50 -28.67 -13.65
CA ASP A 227 37.13 -29.84 -12.82
C ASP A 227 36.04 -30.72 -13.48
N ARG A 228 35.44 -30.27 -14.59
CA ARG A 228 34.56 -31.08 -15.45
C ARG A 228 35.33 -31.60 -16.66
N GLY A 229 36.24 -32.56 -16.40
CA GLY A 229 36.91 -33.31 -17.48
C GLY A 229 35.92 -34.01 -18.42
N PRO A 230 36.33 -34.32 -19.67
CA PRO A 230 35.45 -34.89 -20.68
C PRO A 230 34.98 -36.28 -20.23
N ARG A 231 33.66 -36.45 -20.10
CA ARG A 231 33.06 -37.78 -20.09
C ARG A 231 32.90 -38.19 -21.55
N ASP A 232 33.96 -38.79 -22.08
CA ASP A 232 33.92 -39.55 -23.32
C ASP A 232 32.93 -40.73 -23.21
N ALA A 233 32.45 -41.12 -24.39
CA ALA A 233 31.48 -42.15 -24.75
C ALA A 233 31.65 -43.53 -24.09
#